data_AF-A0A811Q333-F1
#
_entry.id   AF-A0A811Q333-F1
#
_cell.length_a   1.000
_cell.length_b   1.000
_cell.length_c   1.000
_cell.angle_alpha   90.00
_cell.angle_beta   90.00
_cell.angle_gamma   90.00
#
_symmetry.space_group_name_H-M   'P 1'
#
loop_
_entity.id
_entity.type
_entity.pdbx_description
1 polymer ?
#
loop_
_entity_poly.entity_id
_entity_poly.type
_entity_poly.pdbx_seq_one_letter_code
_entity_poly.pdbx_strand_id
1 'polypeptide(L)'
;MPDGEVSFARLGDARWTWVAPGGDDDDDTGLPSRFGYRDSMYSAADGLFYLLRLDAFMCSLDLNGPSPVARKVLNYVPKSVNPTKYLVQTPAGDILQVWWLKDYIDSSTPVHFPPDYVDDGERGMDPCLEHNTI
;
A
#
# COMPACT_ATOMS: atom_id res chain seq x y z
N MET A 1 -6.42 13.08 4.76
CA MET A 1 -6.56 11.99 3.76
C MET A 1 -6.54 10.67 4.50
N PRO A 2 -7.26 9.63 4.05
CA PRO A 2 -7.11 8.28 4.59
C PRO A 2 -5.64 7.84 4.46
N ASP A 3 -5.06 7.32 5.52
CA ASP A 3 -3.66 6.87 5.57
C ASP A 3 -3.61 5.35 5.42
N GLY A 4 -4.27 4.80 4.40
CA GLY A 4 -4.20 3.36 4.08
C GLY A 4 -4.96 2.45 5.04
N GLU A 5 -6.10 2.90 5.57
CA GLU A 5 -7.03 2.06 6.33
C GLU A 5 -7.60 0.93 5.46
N VAL A 6 -7.77 -0.26 6.05
CA VAL A 6 -8.25 -1.44 5.33
C VAL A 6 -9.73 -1.67 5.63
N SER A 7 -10.50 -1.92 4.59
CA SER A 7 -11.89 -2.37 4.68
C SER A 7 -12.13 -3.50 3.67
N PHE A 8 -13.11 -4.35 3.93
CA PHE A 8 -13.50 -5.44 3.02
C PHE A 8 -15.01 -5.52 2.85
N ALA A 9 -15.46 -6.10 1.74
CA ALA A 9 -16.85 -6.42 1.49
C ALA A 9 -16.93 -7.79 0.79
N ARG A 10 -17.92 -8.60 1.15
CA ARG A 10 -18.24 -9.86 0.47
C ARG A 10 -19.27 -9.61 -0.63
N LEU A 11 -19.37 -10.57 -1.54
CA LEU A 11 -20.40 -10.53 -2.58
C LEU A 11 -21.79 -10.51 -1.92
N GLY A 12 -22.55 -9.44 -2.19
CA GLY A 12 -23.87 -9.21 -1.59
C GLY A 12 -23.87 -8.27 -0.38
N ASP A 13 -22.71 -7.87 0.14
CA ASP A 13 -22.64 -6.86 1.19
C ASP A 13 -23.06 -5.48 0.66
N ALA A 14 -23.90 -4.79 1.42
CA ALA A 14 -24.36 -3.43 1.08
C ALA A 14 -23.33 -2.34 1.42
N ARG A 15 -22.29 -2.67 2.19
CA ARG A 15 -21.28 -1.72 2.69
C ARG A 15 -19.95 -2.42 2.93
N TRP A 16 -18.89 -1.62 2.89
CA TRP A 16 -17.58 -2.05 3.35
C TRP A 16 -17.57 -2.16 4.88
N THR A 17 -16.95 -3.23 5.38
CA THR A 17 -16.66 -3.46 6.79
C THR A 17 -15.22 -3.05 7.06
N TRP A 18 -15.05 -2.08 7.95
CA TRP A 18 -13.74 -1.61 8.36
C TRP A 18 -13.01 -2.66 9.20
N VAL A 19 -11.73 -2.90 8.91
CA VAL A 19 -10.87 -3.76 9.73
C VAL A 19 -10.23 -2.88 10.79
N ALA A 20 -10.67 -3.02 12.03
CA ALA A 20 -10.17 -2.22 13.13
C ALA A 20 -8.67 -2.48 13.35
N PRO A 21 -7.90 -1.43 13.71
CA PRO A 21 -6.53 -1.62 14.13
C PRO A 21 -6.47 -2.47 15.40
N GLY A 22 -5.53 -3.41 15.40
CA GLY A 22 -5.13 -4.16 16.60
C GLY A 22 -4.17 -3.34 17.45
N GLY A 23 -3.99 -3.74 18.70
CA GLY A 23 -2.92 -3.20 19.54
C GLY A 23 -1.54 -3.51 18.97
N ASP A 24 -0.51 -2.80 19.44
CA ASP A 24 0.89 -3.10 19.09
C ASP A 24 1.37 -4.45 19.66
N ASP A 25 0.60 -5.02 20.59
CA ASP A 25 0.83 -6.33 21.20
C ASP A 25 0.25 -7.47 20.35
N ASP A 26 0.91 -8.63 20.43
CA ASP A 26 0.73 -9.89 19.70
C ASP A 26 -0.65 -10.58 19.87
N ASP A 27 -1.68 -9.81 20.22
CA ASP A 27 -3.06 -10.27 20.12
C ASP A 27 -3.36 -10.32 18.61
N ASP A 28 -3.59 -11.51 18.05
CA ASP A 28 -3.95 -11.82 16.64
C ASP A 28 -5.26 -11.11 16.17
N THR A 29 -5.69 -10.08 16.89
CA THR A 29 -6.94 -9.35 16.77
C THR A 29 -6.67 -7.97 16.15
N GLY A 30 -6.97 -7.83 14.86
CA GLY A 30 -6.90 -6.55 14.14
C GLY A 30 -5.58 -6.27 13.43
N LEU A 31 -5.51 -5.15 12.70
CA LEU A 31 -4.33 -4.78 11.92
C LEU A 31 -3.37 -3.86 12.69
N PRO A 32 -2.06 -4.13 12.71
CA PRO A 32 -1.13 -3.25 13.43
C PRO A 32 -1.10 -1.82 12.84
N SER A 33 -1.40 -0.83 13.69
CA SER A 33 -1.86 0.52 13.33
C SER A 33 -0.78 1.55 12.98
N ARG A 34 0.50 1.18 12.94
CA ARG A 34 1.59 2.18 12.97
C ARG A 34 1.69 3.06 11.71
N PHE A 35 1.37 2.51 10.54
CA PHE A 35 1.43 3.19 9.25
C PHE A 35 0.36 2.63 8.30
N GLY A 36 0.06 3.38 7.25
CA GLY A 36 -0.87 2.93 6.21
C GLY A 36 -0.42 1.73 5.38
N TYR A 37 -1.39 0.89 5.02
CA TYR A 37 -1.22 -0.15 4.02
C TYR A 37 -1.25 0.46 2.61
N ARG A 38 -0.31 0.03 1.78
CA ARG A 38 -0.02 0.63 0.46
C ARG A 38 -0.26 -0.34 -0.70
N ASP A 39 -0.24 -1.64 -0.43
CA ASP A 39 -0.56 -2.66 -1.42
C ASP A 39 -1.18 -3.90 -0.77
N SER A 40 -1.89 -4.69 -1.57
CA SER A 40 -2.52 -5.93 -1.15
C SER A 40 -2.55 -6.96 -2.28
N MET A 41 -2.43 -8.24 -1.94
CA MET A 41 -2.50 -9.33 -2.91
C MET A 41 -3.29 -10.51 -2.34
N TYR A 42 -4.20 -11.09 -3.14
CA TYR A 42 -4.88 -12.32 -2.78
C TYR A 42 -4.09 -13.53 -3.28
N SER A 43 -3.97 -14.56 -2.44
CA SER A 43 -3.41 -15.86 -2.80
C SER A 43 -4.51 -16.91 -2.78
N ALA A 44 -4.78 -17.51 -3.94
CA ALA A 44 -5.76 -18.60 -4.05
C ALA A 44 -5.24 -19.93 -3.47
N ALA A 45 -3.94 -20.06 -3.22
CA ALA A 45 -3.33 -21.29 -2.71
C ALA A 45 -3.68 -21.55 -1.24
N ASP A 46 -3.77 -20.49 -0.45
CA ASP A 46 -4.09 -20.51 0.98
C ASP A 46 -5.39 -19.75 1.32
N GLY A 47 -5.95 -19.02 0.36
CA GLY A 47 -7.20 -18.27 0.54
C GLY A 47 -7.04 -17.02 1.39
N LEU A 48 -5.82 -16.46 1.45
CA LEU A 48 -5.48 -15.31 2.29
C LEU A 48 -5.21 -14.06 1.45
N PHE A 49 -5.44 -12.90 2.07
CA PHE A 49 -4.90 -11.64 1.58
C PHE A 49 -3.57 -11.35 2.25
N TYR A 50 -2.61 -10.83 1.51
CA TYR A 50 -1.35 -10.32 2.01
C TYR A 50 -1.38 -8.80 1.90
N LEU A 51 -1.05 -8.11 2.98
CA LEU A 51 -1.07 -6.65 3.06
C LEU A 51 0.34 -6.14 3.28
N LEU A 52 0.72 -5.12 2.52
CA LEU A 52 2.02 -4.47 2.59
C LEU A 52 1.86 -3.07 3.14
N ARG A 53 2.57 -2.80 4.23
CA ARG A 53 2.58 -1.51 4.90
C ARG A 53 3.72 -0.63 4.41
N LEU A 54 3.57 0.68 4.60
CA LEU A 54 4.55 1.70 4.20
C LEU A 54 5.99 1.38 4.63
N ASP A 55 6.19 0.82 5.83
CA ASP A 55 7.48 0.46 6.43
C ASP A 55 7.98 -0.95 6.07
N ALA A 56 7.48 -1.51 4.97
CA ALA A 56 7.75 -2.87 4.48
C ALA A 56 7.27 -4.01 5.39
N PHE A 57 6.55 -3.69 6.46
CA PHE A 57 5.86 -4.70 7.26
C PHE A 57 4.83 -5.42 6.39
N MET A 58 4.73 -6.74 6.58
CA MET A 58 3.77 -7.57 5.84
C MET A 58 3.03 -8.49 6.80
N CYS A 59 1.73 -8.55 6.65
CA CYS A 59 0.87 -9.50 7.33
C CYS A 59 -0.05 -10.20 6.34
N SER A 60 -0.45 -11.42 6.66
CA SER A 60 -1.62 -12.05 6.05
C SER A 60 -2.89 -11.59 6.78
N LEU A 61 -4.01 -11.61 6.08
CA LEU A 61 -5.33 -11.28 6.55
C LEU A 61 -6.29 -12.39 6.10
N ASP A 62 -6.81 -13.14 7.07
CA ASP A 62 -7.85 -14.13 6.88
C ASP A 62 -9.22 -13.48 7.07
N LEU A 63 -10.07 -13.60 6.04
CA LEU A 63 -11.43 -13.08 6.01
C LEU A 63 -12.49 -14.21 5.92
N ASN A 64 -12.09 -15.47 6.05
CA ASN A 64 -12.99 -16.62 5.93
C ASN A 64 -13.84 -16.84 7.20
N GLY A 65 -13.37 -16.34 8.34
CA GLY A 65 -14.07 -16.38 9.61
C GLY A 65 -15.11 -15.27 9.81
N PRO A 66 -15.82 -15.29 10.96
CA PRO A 66 -16.75 -14.23 11.36
C PRO A 66 -16.04 -12.90 11.64
N SER A 67 -14.76 -12.95 12.01
CA SER A 67 -13.92 -11.79 12.28
C SER A 67 -12.62 -11.87 11.46
N PRO A 68 -12.09 -10.74 10.98
CA PRO A 68 -10.77 -10.69 10.34
C PRO A 68 -9.67 -11.10 11.31
N VAL A 69 -8.73 -11.92 10.84
CA VAL A 69 -7.55 -12.33 11.62
C VAL A 69 -6.31 -11.94 10.84
N ALA A 70 -5.47 -11.10 11.43
CA ALA A 70 -4.22 -10.68 10.82
C ALA A 70 -3.06 -11.43 11.46
N ARG A 71 -2.13 -11.93 10.65
CA ARG A 71 -0.91 -12.59 11.14
C ARG A 71 0.31 -11.99 10.52
N LYS A 72 1.27 -11.64 11.35
CA LYS A 72 2.56 -11.11 10.89
C LYS A 72 3.31 -12.15 10.06
N VAL A 73 3.78 -11.72 8.89
CA VAL A 73 4.62 -12.53 8.00
C VAL A 73 6.04 -12.00 7.98
N LEU A 74 6.21 -10.67 7.84
CA LEU A 74 7.51 -9.99 7.85
C LEU A 74 7.50 -8.78 8.78
N ASN A 75 8.61 -8.60 9.49
CA ASN A 75 8.88 -7.39 10.27
C ASN A 75 9.09 -6.18 9.36
N TYR A 76 8.89 -4.99 9.93
CA TYR A 76 9.24 -3.75 9.25
C TYR A 76 10.76 -3.65 9.00
N VAL A 77 11.13 -2.90 7.97
CA VAL A 77 12.53 -2.64 7.63
C VAL A 77 12.86 -1.19 7.97
N PRO A 78 13.90 -0.90 8.78
CA PRO A 78 14.29 0.48 9.10
C PRO A 78 14.61 1.30 7.84
N LYS A 79 14.25 2.59 7.85
CA LYS A 79 14.50 3.54 6.74
C LYS A 79 13.88 3.14 5.39
N SER A 80 12.88 2.25 5.42
CA SER A 80 12.20 1.78 4.22
C SER A 80 11.03 2.66 3.79
N VAL A 81 10.67 3.72 4.50
CA VAL A 81 9.45 4.50 4.22
C VAL A 81 9.46 5.17 2.83
N ASN A 82 10.63 5.54 2.31
CA ASN A 82 10.73 6.33 1.07
C ASN A 82 10.44 5.54 -0.22
N PRO A 83 10.99 4.32 -0.44
CA PRO A 83 10.67 3.54 -1.63
C PRO A 83 9.17 3.21 -1.74
N THR A 84 8.61 3.31 -2.94
CA THR A 84 7.33 2.67 -3.25
C THR A 84 7.53 1.16 -3.27
N LYS A 85 6.56 0.39 -2.78
CA LYS A 85 6.68 -1.06 -2.68
C LYS A 85 5.40 -1.74 -3.12
N TYR A 86 5.56 -2.91 -3.71
CA TYR A 86 4.47 -3.71 -4.24
C TYR A 86 4.67 -5.19 -3.90
N LEU A 87 3.57 -5.91 -3.80
CA LEU A 87 3.56 -7.37 -3.73
C LEU A 87 3.42 -7.94 -5.14
N VAL A 88 4.28 -8.89 -5.47
CA VAL A 88 4.25 -9.59 -6.75
C VAL A 88 4.34 -11.08 -6.50
N GLN A 89 3.45 -11.85 -7.13
CA GLN A 89 3.55 -13.31 -7.11
C GLN A 89 4.42 -13.81 -8.26
N THR A 90 5.35 -14.71 -7.97
CA THR A 90 6.14 -15.40 -8.99
C THR A 90 5.31 -16.50 -9.66
N PRO A 91 5.70 -16.96 -10.87
CA PRO A 91 5.07 -18.13 -11.49
C PRO A 91 5.16 -19.42 -10.65
N ALA A 92 6.13 -19.50 -9.72
CA ALA A 92 6.26 -20.63 -8.78
C ALA A 92 5.32 -20.51 -7.58
N GLY A 93 4.63 -19.37 -7.42
CA GLY A 93 3.69 -19.12 -6.35
C GLY A 93 4.25 -18.30 -5.19
N ASP A 94 5.56 -18.01 -5.18
CA ASP A 94 6.20 -17.21 -4.13
C ASP A 94 5.73 -15.76 -4.17
N ILE A 95 5.68 -15.12 -3.00
CA ILE A 95 5.32 -13.71 -2.87
C ILE A 95 6.59 -12.89 -2.62
N LEU A 96 6.84 -11.91 -3.47
CA LEU A 96 7.98 -11.00 -3.37
C LEU A 96 7.51 -9.59 -3.04
N GLN A 97 8.24 -8.91 -2.16
CA GLN A 97 8.17 -7.46 -2.06
C GLN A 97 9.14 -6.84 -3.07
N VAL A 98 8.61 -6.07 -4.02
CA VAL A 98 9.40 -5.34 -5.02
C VAL A 98 9.43 -3.87 -4.65
N TRP A 99 10.62 -3.27 -4.67
CA TRP A 99 10.86 -1.93 -4.17
C TRP A 99 11.30 -1.05 -5.33
N TRP A 100 10.63 0.10 -5.48
CA TRP A 100 10.98 1.11 -6.45
C TRP A 100 11.43 2.36 -5.71
N LEU A 101 12.71 2.69 -5.86
CA LEU A 101 13.27 3.98 -5.46
C LEU A 101 13.36 4.90 -6.68
N LYS A 102 12.82 6.11 -6.56
CA LYS A 102 12.98 7.18 -7.53
C LYS A 102 13.81 8.29 -6.90
N ASP A 103 15.02 8.46 -7.40
CA ASP A 103 15.87 9.59 -7.01
C ASP A 103 15.64 10.73 -8.00
N TYR A 104 15.31 11.91 -7.48
CA TYR A 104 15.25 13.13 -8.28
C TYR A 104 16.63 13.77 -8.29
N ILE A 105 17.20 13.95 -9.48
CA ILE A 105 18.42 14.74 -9.66
C ILE A 105 17.95 16.12 -10.11
N ASP A 106 18.13 17.12 -9.25
CA ASP A 106 17.92 18.51 -9.63
C ASP A 106 18.94 18.88 -10.72
N SER A 107 18.47 18.95 -11.95
CA SER A 107 19.25 19.43 -13.09
C SER A 107 19.05 20.93 -13.23
N SER A 108 20.15 21.68 -13.22
CA SER A 108 20.15 23.10 -13.61
C SER A 108 19.95 23.30 -15.12
N THR A 109 19.96 22.22 -15.91
CA THR A 109 19.65 22.26 -17.34
C THR A 109 18.13 22.27 -17.51
N PRO A 110 17.54 23.31 -18.14
CA PRO A 110 16.10 23.35 -18.41
C PRO A 110 15.67 22.16 -19.26
N VAL A 111 14.59 21.51 -18.87
CA VAL A 111 13.98 20.45 -19.69
C VAL A 111 13.33 21.10 -20.92
N HIS A 112 13.80 20.75 -22.12
CA HIS A 112 13.15 21.18 -23.36
C HIS A 112 11.99 20.25 -23.67
N PHE A 113 10.77 20.65 -23.30
CA PHE A 113 9.57 19.90 -23.65
C PHE A 113 9.31 19.99 -25.17
N PRO A 114 8.87 18.90 -25.83
CA PRO A 114 8.40 18.99 -27.21
C PRO A 114 7.26 20.01 -27.32
N PRO A 115 7.07 20.68 -28.47
CA PRO A 115 5.99 21.64 -28.67
C PRO A 115 4.59 21.05 -28.45
N ASP A 116 4.45 19.72 -28.53
CA ASP A 116 3.18 19.03 -28.33
C ASP A 116 2.89 18.75 -26.83
N TYR A 117 3.83 19.09 -25.93
CA TYR A 117 3.74 18.93 -24.47
C TYR A 117 3.46 20.24 -23.72
N VAL A 118 3.35 21.38 -24.42
CA VAL A 118 2.87 22.61 -23.79
C VAL A 118 1.36 22.49 -23.63
N ASP A 119 0.97 22.08 -22.44
CA ASP A 119 -0.38 22.20 -21.90
C ASP A 119 -0.81 23.67 -21.98
N ASP A 120 -1.93 23.91 -22.66
CA ASP A 120 -2.49 25.22 -22.96
C ASP A 120 -3.03 25.88 -21.67
N GLY A 121 -2.14 26.36 -20.81
CA GLY A 121 -2.44 27.38 -19.81
C GLY A 121 -3.27 26.96 -18.59
N GLU A 122 -3.72 25.71 -18.43
CA GLU A 122 -4.25 25.23 -17.15
C GLU A 122 -3.13 24.66 -16.29
N ARG A 123 -2.43 25.56 -15.55
CA ARG A 123 -1.60 25.29 -14.36
C ARG A 123 -1.35 23.79 -14.15
N GLY A 124 -0.35 23.26 -14.85
CA GLY A 124 0.02 21.84 -14.81
C GLY A 124 0.08 21.37 -13.36
N MET A 125 -0.94 20.61 -12.97
CA MET A 125 -0.92 19.87 -11.72
C MET A 125 0.19 18.85 -11.87
N ASP A 126 1.28 19.04 -11.13
CA ASP A 126 2.24 17.98 -10.90
C ASP A 126 1.45 16.77 -10.38
N PRO A 127 1.40 15.65 -11.11
CA PRO A 127 0.65 14.47 -10.68
C PRO A 127 1.22 13.86 -9.37
N CYS A 128 2.35 14.36 -8.87
CA CYS A 128 2.96 13.99 -7.60
C CYS A 128 2.74 15.01 -6.46
N LEU A 129 2.09 16.16 -6.70
CA LEU A 129 1.65 17.04 -5.62
C LEU A 129 0.35 16.49 -5.02
N GLU A 130 0.45 15.52 -4.13
CA GLU A 130 -0.62 15.26 -3.19
C GLU A 130 -0.87 16.55 -2.39
N HIS A 131 -2.00 17.19 -2.67
CA HIS A 131 -2.47 18.37 -1.95
C HIS A 131 -2.63 18.05 -0.46
N ASN A 132 -1.60 18.36 0.33
CA ASN A 132 -1.74 18.52 1.77
C ASN A 132 -2.25 19.93 2.04
N THR A 133 -3.56 20.08 2.16
CA THR A 133 -4.19 21.32 2.63
C THR A 133 -4.92 21.04 3.95
N ILE A 134 -4.50 21.74 5.00
CA ILE A 134 -5.38 22.29 6.03
C ILE A 134 -5.17 23.81 5.98
#